data_AF-A0A2E8FFX6-F1
#
_entry.id   AF-A0A2E8FFX6-F1
#
_cell.length_a   1.000
_cell.length_b   1.000
_cell.length_c   1.000
_cell.angle_alpha   90.00
_cell.angle_beta   90.00
_cell.angle_gamma   90.00
#
_symmetry.space_group_name_H-M   'P 1'
#
loop_
_entity.id
_entity.type
_entity.pdbx_description
1 polymer ?
#
loop_
_entity_poly.entity_id
_entity_poly.type
_entity_poly.pdbx_seq_one_letter_code
_entity_poly.pdbx_strand_id
1 'polypeptide(L)'
;MTSWHGHRNDPDIPEAVRSVWKRKFDPAHTPRERRQSNVDLAILTSAGQLVHWFDGFHYRGSGRRESLAQYTARELQTGTSWLRLVETPPRLVKKPTLQLPDLIQSRGVRVIVRLEDDRMPAYRAPVVEAVPLESADWKPLAWRDQRHVVDASELQKWLSQVYPPGIMERTNPQTKRVYKIRSVAGTLTLTPAGTNATHRYAVASGSIRLTDEGDDNFRFEGRLDLVLTYNRDAPEVVSLRGVFDGIYPRVERRTGRTRQLPLQAVFESRPQ
;
A
#
# COMPACT_ATOMS: atom_id res chain seq x y z
N MET A 1 5.75 14.37 6.79
CA MET A 1 4.39 14.08 7.29
C MET A 1 4.37 12.60 7.62
N THR A 2 4.01 12.25 8.85
CA THR A 2 3.93 10.85 9.29
C THR A 2 2.46 10.49 9.45
N SER A 3 2.06 9.32 8.97
CA SER A 3 0.69 8.81 9.07
C SER A 3 0.64 7.60 9.99
N TRP A 4 -0.37 7.54 10.85
CA TRP A 4 -0.66 6.38 11.70
C TRP A 4 -2.06 5.87 11.38
N HIS A 5 -2.21 4.55 11.35
CA HIS A 5 -3.46 3.86 11.12
C HIS A 5 -3.70 2.91 12.30
N GLY A 6 -4.90 2.91 12.88
CA GLY A 6 -5.22 2.04 14.02
C GLY A 6 -6.35 2.58 14.88
N HIS A 7 -6.30 2.30 16.18
CA HIS A 7 -7.31 2.73 17.15
C HIS A 7 -6.71 3.45 18.34
N ARG A 8 -7.55 4.19 19.10
CA ARG A 8 -7.14 4.97 20.29
C ARG A 8 -6.43 4.21 21.41
N ASN A 9 -6.45 2.88 21.37
CA ASN A 9 -5.77 2.03 22.35
C ASN A 9 -4.59 1.25 21.74
N ASP A 10 -4.23 1.47 20.46
CA ASP A 10 -3.09 0.78 19.84
C ASP A 10 -1.79 1.22 20.52
N PRO A 11 -1.00 0.33 21.14
CA PRO A 11 0.24 0.71 21.82
C PRO A 11 1.32 1.25 20.87
N ASP A 12 1.26 0.88 19.58
CA ASP A 12 2.28 1.26 18.59
C ASP A 12 2.09 2.70 18.06
N ILE A 13 0.98 3.36 18.45
CA ILE A 13 0.69 4.74 18.07
C ILE A 13 1.20 5.70 19.15
N PRO A 14 1.96 6.76 18.78
CA PRO A 14 2.48 7.73 19.73
C PRO A 14 1.39 8.29 20.65
N GLU A 15 1.72 8.46 21.93
CA GLU A 15 0.77 8.92 22.95
C GLU A 15 0.08 10.23 22.57
N ALA A 16 0.82 11.18 21.99
CA ALA A 16 0.27 12.44 21.52
C ALA A 16 -0.88 12.25 20.51
N VAL A 17 -0.73 11.30 19.57
CA VAL A 17 -1.77 10.98 18.58
C VAL A 17 -2.94 10.24 19.25
N ARG A 18 -2.68 9.31 20.17
CA ARG A 18 -3.74 8.65 20.94
C ARG A 18 -4.54 9.63 21.79
N SER A 19 -3.90 10.67 22.31
CA SER A 19 -4.55 11.71 23.12
C SER A 19 -5.58 12.51 22.31
N VAL A 20 -5.30 12.77 21.02
CA VAL A 20 -6.26 13.39 20.10
C VAL A 20 -7.51 12.55 20.01
N TRP A 21 -7.38 11.25 19.73
CA TRP A 21 -8.54 10.36 19.60
C TRP A 21 -9.27 10.11 20.92
N LYS A 22 -8.56 10.07 22.05
CA LYS A 22 -9.19 10.00 23.38
C LYS A 22 -10.07 11.23 23.64
N ARG A 23 -9.58 12.43 23.31
CA ARG A 23 -10.35 13.69 23.44
C ARG A 23 -11.51 13.74 22.44
N LYS A 24 -11.25 13.47 21.16
CA LYS A 24 -12.25 13.51 20.08
C LYS A 24 -13.41 12.54 20.29
N PHE A 25 -13.13 11.36 20.86
CA PHE A 25 -14.13 10.31 21.04
C PHE A 25 -14.49 10.05 22.50
N ASP A 26 -14.29 11.07 23.35
CA ASP A 26 -14.71 11.01 24.74
C ASP A 26 -16.21 10.65 24.80
N PRO A 27 -16.56 9.52 25.45
CA PRO A 27 -17.94 9.08 25.55
C PRO A 27 -18.89 10.09 26.16
N ALA A 28 -18.40 10.98 27.04
CA ALA A 28 -19.20 12.00 27.70
C ALA A 28 -19.64 13.12 26.73
N HIS A 29 -18.86 13.38 25.68
CA HIS A 29 -19.03 14.56 24.82
C HIS A 29 -19.36 14.20 23.36
N THR A 30 -19.22 12.92 22.98
CA THR A 30 -19.38 12.48 21.59
C THR A 30 -20.46 11.41 21.45
N PRO A 31 -21.56 11.68 20.72
CA PRO A 31 -22.56 10.67 20.38
C PRO A 31 -21.92 9.45 19.73
N ARG A 32 -22.40 8.24 20.02
CA ARG A 32 -21.84 6.97 19.52
C ARG A 32 -21.60 6.99 17.99
N GLU A 33 -22.52 7.58 17.25
CA GLU A 33 -22.49 7.69 15.79
C GLU A 33 -21.33 8.55 15.25
N ARG A 34 -20.76 9.43 16.08
CA ARG A 34 -19.64 10.32 15.76
C ARG A 34 -18.30 9.84 16.33
N ARG A 35 -18.23 8.62 16.87
CA ARG A 35 -17.01 8.04 17.47
C ARG A 35 -16.07 7.38 16.46
N GLN A 36 -16.16 7.78 15.19
CA GLN A 36 -15.27 7.38 14.11
C GLN A 36 -14.84 8.62 13.35
N SER A 37 -13.58 8.63 12.92
CA SER A 37 -12.98 9.66 12.08
C SER A 37 -12.29 8.97 10.93
N ASN A 38 -12.39 9.53 9.73
CA ASN A 38 -11.71 8.98 8.57
C ASN A 38 -10.25 9.42 8.54
N VAL A 39 -9.98 10.70 8.83
CA VAL A 39 -8.63 11.28 8.87
C VAL A 39 -8.63 12.37 9.94
N ASP A 40 -7.65 12.33 10.84
CA ASP A 40 -7.34 13.45 11.74
C ASP A 40 -5.94 13.95 11.43
N LEU A 41 -5.76 15.26 11.41
CA LEU A 41 -4.44 15.87 11.34
C LEU A 41 -4.05 16.37 12.72
N ALA A 42 -2.85 15.99 13.17
CA ALA A 42 -2.24 16.47 14.39
C ALA A 42 -0.94 17.20 14.06
N ILE A 43 -0.75 18.37 14.65
CA ILE A 43 0.46 19.18 14.57
C ILE A 43 1.20 19.00 15.88
N LEU A 44 2.44 18.51 15.80
CA LEU A 44 3.28 18.23 16.94
C LEU A 44 4.51 19.15 16.95
N THR A 45 5.08 19.41 18.13
CA THR A 45 6.44 19.96 18.25
C THR A 45 7.48 18.92 17.82
N SER A 46 8.74 19.34 17.63
CA SER A 46 9.85 18.42 17.36
C SER A 46 10.10 17.41 18.49
N ALA A 47 9.69 17.73 19.72
CA ALA A 47 9.69 16.82 20.86
C ALA A 47 8.47 15.88 20.91
N GLY A 48 7.59 15.93 19.89
CA GLY A 48 6.40 15.07 19.79
C GLY A 48 5.20 15.54 20.61
N GLN A 49 5.20 16.77 21.14
CA GLN A 49 4.08 17.29 21.93
C GLN A 49 2.97 17.83 21.04
N LEU A 50 1.71 17.53 21.36
CA LEU A 50 0.55 17.99 20.60
C LEU A 50 0.32 19.50 20.74
N VAL A 51 0.28 20.21 19.61
CA VAL A 51 0.02 21.66 19.53
C VAL A 51 -1.38 21.96 19.05
N HIS A 52 -1.79 21.35 17.95
CA HIS A 52 -3.12 21.53 17.37
C HIS A 52 -3.58 20.24 16.71
N TRP A 53 -4.89 20.05 16.59
CA TRP A 53 -5.46 18.96 15.80
C TRP A 53 -6.83 19.34 15.25
N PHE A 54 -7.20 18.72 14.13
CA PHE A 54 -8.46 18.97 13.46
C PHE A 54 -8.89 17.78 12.60
N ASP A 55 -10.18 17.74 12.27
CA ASP A 55 -10.75 16.70 11.41
C ASP A 55 -10.35 16.94 9.96
N GLY A 56 -9.66 15.99 9.34
CA GLY A 56 -9.25 16.07 7.94
C GLY A 56 -10.42 16.00 6.95
N PHE A 57 -11.61 15.61 7.40
CA PHE A 57 -12.85 15.56 6.63
C PHE A 57 -14.00 16.22 7.41
N HIS A 58 -13.91 17.54 7.59
CA HIS A 58 -14.99 18.29 8.24
C HIS A 58 -16.29 18.23 7.42
N TYR A 59 -17.26 17.44 7.87
CA TYR A 59 -18.57 17.32 7.24
C TYR A 59 -19.46 18.51 7.63
N ARG A 60 -19.43 19.61 6.85
CA ARG A 60 -20.43 20.69 6.98
C ARG A 60 -21.56 20.49 5.98
N GLY A 61 -22.79 20.40 6.50
CA GLY A 61 -24.01 20.33 5.70
C GLY A 61 -24.17 21.54 4.78
N SER A 62 -24.75 21.27 3.60
CA SER A 62 -25.43 22.10 2.57
C SER A 62 -25.25 23.63 2.45
N GLY A 63 -24.27 24.29 3.08
CA GLY A 63 -24.04 25.73 3.00
C GLY A 63 -22.59 26.05 2.65
N ARG A 64 -22.23 25.94 1.37
CA ARG A 64 -20.87 26.19 0.85
C ARG A 64 -20.42 27.64 1.10
N ARG A 65 -19.38 27.82 1.93
CA ARG A 65 -18.50 29.00 1.88
C ARG A 65 -16.99 28.69 1.89
N GLU A 66 -16.59 27.46 2.23
CA GLU A 66 -15.18 27.08 2.34
C GLU A 66 -14.96 25.68 1.74
N SER A 67 -13.94 25.53 0.90
CA SER A 67 -13.51 24.23 0.36
C SER A 67 -12.71 23.44 1.39
N LEU A 68 -12.59 22.11 1.22
CA LEU A 68 -11.77 21.28 2.11
C LEU A 68 -10.32 21.76 2.16
N ALA A 69 -9.76 22.16 1.01
CA ALA A 69 -8.42 22.71 0.93
C ALA A 69 -8.27 24.02 1.71
N GLN A 70 -9.25 24.94 1.62
CA GLN A 70 -9.25 26.19 2.38
C GLN A 70 -9.38 25.94 3.89
N TYR A 71 -10.27 25.02 4.29
CA TYR A 71 -10.42 24.58 5.66
C TYR A 71 -9.10 24.01 6.22
N THR A 72 -8.50 23.05 5.52
CA THR A 72 -7.22 22.44 5.93
C THR A 72 -6.12 23.48 6.00
N ALA A 73 -6.01 24.38 5.02
CA ALA A 73 -5.01 25.44 5.03
C ALA A 73 -5.16 26.37 6.25
N ARG A 74 -6.40 26.76 6.59
CA ARG A 74 -6.66 27.57 7.80
C ARG A 74 -6.24 26.84 9.07
N GLU A 75 -6.65 25.59 9.24
CA GLU A 75 -6.29 24.81 10.43
C GLU A 75 -4.77 24.61 10.57
N LEU A 76 -4.08 24.38 9.44
CA LEU A 76 -2.62 24.33 9.42
C LEU A 76 -2.01 25.68 9.81
N GLN A 77 -2.53 26.80 9.31
CA GLN A 77 -2.06 28.14 9.68
C GLN A 77 -2.26 28.42 11.18
N THR A 78 -3.41 28.05 11.73
CA THR A 78 -3.68 28.14 13.18
C THR A 78 -2.63 27.36 13.98
N GLY A 79 -2.44 26.07 13.68
CA GLY A 79 -1.52 25.25 14.46
C GLY A 79 -0.04 25.64 14.28
N THR A 80 0.35 26.09 13.09
CA THR A 80 1.72 26.57 12.83
C THR A 80 2.01 27.90 13.53
N SER A 81 1.02 28.79 13.69
CA SER A 81 1.16 30.02 14.49
C SER A 81 1.50 29.73 15.96
N TRP A 82 0.97 28.64 16.52
CA TRP A 82 1.23 28.22 17.90
C TRP A 82 2.57 27.48 18.06
N LEU A 83 3.14 26.96 16.98
CA LEU A 83 4.49 26.41 17.00
C LEU A 83 5.58 27.48 17.13
N ARG A 84 5.22 28.78 16.99
CA ARG A 84 6.17 29.91 16.99
C ARG A 84 7.36 29.66 16.06
N LEU A 85 7.11 28.99 14.93
CA LEU A 85 8.13 28.80 13.90
C LEU A 85 8.52 30.19 13.43
N VAL A 86 9.81 30.52 13.54
CA VAL A 86 10.36 31.77 12.98
C VAL A 86 9.87 31.86 11.54
N GLU A 87 9.29 33.01 11.14
CA GLU A 87 8.84 33.33 9.79
C GLU A 87 10.04 33.32 8.82
N THR A 88 10.60 32.14 8.60
CA THR A 88 11.50 31.92 7.49
C THR A 88 10.56 31.64 6.34
N PRO A 89 10.42 32.54 5.35
CA PRO A 89 9.59 32.27 4.19
C PRO A 89 10.00 30.90 3.64
N PRO A 90 9.05 30.01 3.33
CA PRO A 90 9.39 28.70 2.82
C PRO A 90 10.21 28.95 1.56
N ARG A 91 11.53 28.72 1.62
CA ARG A 91 12.32 28.46 0.42
C ARG A 91 11.50 27.40 -0.29
N LEU A 92 11.04 27.71 -1.52
CA LEU A 92 10.42 26.72 -2.40
C LEU A 92 11.37 25.54 -2.44
N VAL A 93 11.14 24.56 -1.57
CA VAL A 93 11.88 23.32 -1.55
C VAL A 93 11.59 22.78 -2.93
N LYS A 94 12.62 22.71 -3.79
CA LYS A 94 12.53 22.07 -5.10
C LYS A 94 11.66 20.84 -4.90
N LYS A 95 10.56 20.72 -5.66
CA LYS A 95 9.61 19.61 -5.55
C LYS A 95 10.43 18.35 -5.23
N PRO A 96 10.25 17.73 -4.05
CA PRO A 96 11.10 16.63 -3.65
C PRO A 96 11.09 15.61 -4.77
N THR A 97 12.25 15.33 -5.35
CA THR A 97 12.37 14.28 -6.36
C THR A 97 11.88 13.01 -5.69
N LEU A 98 10.84 12.38 -6.25
CA LEU A 98 10.29 11.15 -5.71
C LEU A 98 11.38 10.08 -5.75
N GLN A 99 11.98 9.78 -4.60
CA GLN A 99 12.90 8.67 -4.46
C GLN A 99 12.07 7.44 -4.11
N LEU A 100 12.15 6.41 -4.95
CA LEU A 100 11.53 5.13 -4.66
C LEU A 100 12.33 4.43 -3.56
N PRO A 101 11.68 3.66 -2.67
CA PRO A 101 12.39 2.83 -1.71
C PRO A 101 13.44 1.97 -2.41
N ASP A 102 14.68 2.02 -1.90
CA ASP A 102 15.77 1.23 -2.44
C ASP A 102 15.67 -0.23 -1.96
N LEU A 103 16.01 -1.16 -2.86
CA LEU A 103 16.28 -2.54 -2.48
C LEU A 103 17.59 -2.57 -1.70
N ILE A 104 17.56 -2.98 -0.44
CA ILE A 104 18.77 -3.18 0.36
C ILE A 104 19.69 -4.14 -0.42
N GLN A 105 20.88 -3.66 -0.78
CA GLN A 105 21.88 -4.40 -1.57
C GLN A 105 21.39 -4.90 -2.96
N SER A 106 20.37 -4.26 -3.56
CA SER A 106 19.81 -4.63 -4.88
C SER A 106 19.23 -6.05 -4.98
N ARG A 107 19.02 -6.77 -3.86
CA ARG A 107 18.51 -8.15 -3.85
C ARG A 107 17.05 -8.19 -3.41
N GLY A 108 16.15 -8.15 -4.38
CA GLY A 108 14.72 -8.22 -4.09
C GLY A 108 13.81 -7.80 -5.23
N VAL A 109 12.54 -7.57 -4.90
CA VAL A 109 11.51 -7.12 -5.84
C VAL A 109 10.87 -5.86 -5.29
N ARG A 110 10.79 -4.83 -6.14
CA ARG A 110 9.90 -3.68 -5.92
C ARG A 110 8.52 -4.03 -6.44
N VAL A 111 7.51 -3.80 -5.60
CA VAL A 111 6.10 -4.03 -5.91
C VAL A 111 5.42 -2.68 -5.94
N ILE A 112 4.91 -2.29 -7.10
CA ILE A 112 4.27 -0.99 -7.34
C ILE A 112 2.79 -1.26 -7.57
N VAL A 113 1.94 -0.94 -6.60
CA VAL A 113 0.52 -1.28 -6.62
C VAL A 113 -0.34 -0.05 -6.82
N ARG A 114 -1.33 -0.16 -7.70
CA ARG A 114 -2.33 0.89 -7.96
C ARG A 114 -3.73 0.29 -8.02
N LEU A 115 -4.71 1.04 -7.54
CA LEU A 115 -6.11 0.71 -7.65
C LEU A 115 -6.79 1.72 -8.57
N GLU A 116 -7.39 1.24 -9.66
CA GLU A 116 -8.07 2.09 -10.62
C GLU A 116 -9.52 2.30 -10.19
N ASP A 117 -9.75 3.29 -9.32
CA ASP A 117 -11.09 3.76 -8.99
C ASP A 117 -11.29 5.21 -9.48
N ASP A 118 -12.18 5.39 -10.46
CA ASP A 118 -12.53 6.70 -11.02
C ASP A 118 -13.16 7.65 -10.01
N ARG A 119 -13.82 7.10 -8.97
CA ARG A 119 -14.44 7.90 -7.92
C ARG A 119 -13.44 8.45 -6.92
N MET A 120 -12.24 7.88 -6.88
CA MET A 120 -11.26 8.19 -5.84
C MET A 120 -9.84 8.33 -6.43
N PRO A 121 -9.57 9.45 -7.13
CA PRO A 121 -8.29 9.67 -7.82
C PRO A 121 -7.07 9.55 -6.92
N ALA A 122 -7.21 9.81 -5.62
CA ALA A 122 -6.12 9.68 -4.64
C ALA A 122 -5.58 8.24 -4.54
N TYR A 123 -6.39 7.20 -4.78
CA TYR A 123 -5.93 5.79 -4.72
C TYR A 123 -5.29 5.31 -6.04
N ARG A 124 -5.28 6.16 -7.07
CA ARG A 124 -4.47 5.93 -8.27
C ARG A 124 -2.99 6.24 -8.04
N ALA A 125 -2.66 6.95 -6.95
CA ALA A 125 -1.28 7.13 -6.54
C ALA A 125 -0.71 5.76 -6.13
N PRO A 126 0.39 5.31 -6.75
CA PRO A 126 0.90 3.97 -6.47
C PRO A 126 1.54 3.91 -5.08
N VAL A 127 1.35 2.78 -4.40
CA VAL A 127 2.17 2.39 -3.24
C VAL A 127 3.34 1.56 -3.74
N VAL A 128 4.51 1.76 -3.15
CA VAL A 128 5.74 1.09 -3.56
C VAL A 128 6.34 0.38 -2.37
N GLU A 129 6.39 -0.95 -2.46
CA GLU A 129 7.03 -1.81 -1.47
C GLU A 129 8.36 -2.34 -2.00
N ALA A 130 9.35 -2.44 -1.14
CA ALA A 130 10.64 -3.05 -1.46
C ALA A 130 10.80 -4.33 -0.63
N VAL A 131 10.71 -5.49 -1.30
CA VAL A 131 10.77 -6.80 -0.64
C VAL A 131 12.16 -7.40 -0.83
N PRO A 132 12.97 -7.51 0.23
CA PRO A 132 14.26 -8.20 0.14
C PRO A 132 14.04 -9.69 -0.10
N LEU A 133 14.81 -10.27 -1.04
CA LEU A 133 14.74 -11.69 -1.37
C LEU A 133 16.10 -12.36 -1.18
N GLU A 134 16.06 -13.55 -0.58
CA GLU A 134 17.19 -14.44 -0.37
C GLU A 134 17.31 -15.42 -1.54
N SER A 135 18.45 -16.09 -1.69
CA SER A 135 18.67 -17.06 -2.77
C SER A 135 17.62 -18.17 -2.80
N ALA A 136 17.06 -18.55 -1.65
CA ALA A 136 16.00 -19.55 -1.58
C ALA A 136 14.68 -19.08 -2.22
N ASP A 137 14.35 -17.79 -2.09
CA ASP A 137 13.12 -17.21 -2.64
C ASP A 137 13.09 -17.20 -4.17
N TRP A 138 14.26 -17.26 -4.82
CA TRP A 138 14.39 -17.30 -6.28
C TRP A 138 14.34 -18.70 -6.87
N LYS A 139 14.51 -19.75 -6.06
CA LYS A 139 14.57 -21.15 -6.54
C LYS A 139 13.36 -21.59 -7.36
N PRO A 140 12.11 -21.24 -6.99
CA PRO A 140 10.95 -21.62 -7.78
C PRO A 140 10.97 -21.06 -9.21
N LEU A 141 11.72 -19.98 -9.43
CA LEU A 141 11.85 -19.27 -10.70
C LEU A 141 13.17 -19.56 -11.43
N ALA A 142 13.97 -20.51 -10.95
CA ALA A 142 15.23 -20.88 -11.57
C ALA A 142 15.02 -21.41 -12.99
N TRP A 143 16.01 -21.19 -13.87
CA TRP A 143 15.94 -21.65 -15.25
C TRP A 143 15.73 -23.16 -15.34
N ARG A 144 14.87 -23.57 -16.26
CA ARG A 144 14.78 -24.95 -16.76
C ARG A 144 14.64 -24.94 -18.27
N ASP A 145 15.28 -25.89 -18.94
CA ASP A 145 15.23 -26.00 -20.40
C ASP A 145 13.85 -26.40 -20.93
N GLN A 146 13.02 -26.96 -20.05
CA GLN A 146 11.65 -27.36 -20.37
C GLN A 146 10.65 -26.50 -19.60
N ARG A 147 9.46 -26.38 -20.22
CA ARG A 147 8.28 -25.83 -19.57
C ARG A 147 8.04 -26.54 -18.24
N HIS A 148 7.79 -25.77 -17.19
CA HIS A 148 7.40 -26.33 -15.90
C HIS A 148 6.38 -25.44 -15.19
N VAL A 149 5.76 -26.01 -14.16
CA VAL A 149 4.77 -25.34 -13.32
C VAL A 149 5.42 -24.89 -12.03
N VAL A 150 5.12 -23.67 -11.62
CA VAL A 150 5.50 -23.08 -10.33
C VAL A 150 4.23 -22.90 -9.52
N ASP A 151 4.23 -23.36 -8.27
CA ASP A 151 3.12 -23.09 -7.35
C ASP A 151 3.24 -21.63 -6.87
N ALA A 152 2.16 -20.86 -7.04
CA ALA A 152 2.18 -19.43 -6.68
C ALA A 152 2.38 -19.21 -5.17
N SER A 153 2.09 -20.20 -4.32
CA SER A 153 2.35 -20.15 -2.88
C SER A 153 3.84 -20.04 -2.57
N GLU A 154 4.73 -20.58 -3.42
CA GLU A 154 6.19 -20.45 -3.26
C GLU A 154 6.66 -18.99 -3.46
N LEU A 155 5.81 -18.14 -4.07
CA LEU A 155 6.08 -16.72 -4.34
C LEU A 155 5.39 -15.78 -3.35
N GLN A 156 4.78 -16.33 -2.29
CA GLN A 156 3.97 -15.57 -1.32
C GLN A 156 4.70 -14.36 -0.71
N LYS A 157 6.02 -14.46 -0.48
CA LYS A 157 6.80 -13.42 0.20
C LYS A 157 6.62 -12.04 -0.43
N TRP A 158 6.66 -11.94 -1.76
CA TRP A 158 6.47 -10.67 -2.47
C TRP A 158 5.06 -10.50 -3.05
N LEU A 159 4.36 -11.59 -3.40
CA LEU A 159 2.97 -11.50 -3.85
C LEU A 159 2.00 -11.04 -2.75
N SER A 160 2.34 -11.25 -1.48
CA SER A 160 1.58 -10.70 -0.34
C SER A 160 1.54 -9.18 -0.29
N GLN A 161 2.39 -8.49 -1.06
CA GLN A 161 2.39 -7.03 -1.20
C GLN A 161 1.43 -6.51 -2.27
N VAL A 162 0.68 -7.38 -2.94
CA VAL A 162 -0.38 -7.00 -3.87
C VAL A 162 -1.66 -6.77 -3.09
N TYR A 163 -1.88 -5.55 -2.61
CA TYR A 163 -3.07 -5.16 -1.84
C TYR A 163 -3.55 -3.77 -2.27
N PRO A 164 -4.85 -3.43 -2.15
CA PRO A 164 -5.32 -2.09 -2.51
C PRO A 164 -4.70 -1.04 -1.57
N PRO A 165 -4.20 0.09 -2.06
CA PRO A 165 -3.52 1.07 -1.21
C PRO A 165 -4.49 1.85 -0.31
N GLY A 166 -4.07 2.13 0.93
CA GLY A 166 -4.66 3.16 1.79
C GLY A 166 -5.97 2.74 2.45
N ILE A 167 -6.96 3.64 2.54
CA ILE A 167 -8.21 3.36 3.31
C ILE A 167 -9.10 2.26 2.69
N MET A 168 -8.72 1.75 1.51
CA MET A 168 -9.40 0.62 0.86
C MET A 168 -8.98 -0.72 1.46
N GLU A 169 -7.88 -0.76 2.22
CA GLU A 169 -7.45 -1.93 2.95
C GLU A 169 -8.54 -2.40 3.92
N ARG A 170 -8.76 -3.70 3.94
CA ARG A 170 -9.65 -4.31 4.93
C ARG A 170 -8.90 -4.37 6.25
N THR A 171 -9.58 -3.99 7.32
CA THR A 171 -9.00 -3.95 8.66
C THR A 171 -9.80 -4.83 9.60
N ASN A 172 -9.13 -5.46 10.55
CA ASN A 172 -9.77 -6.12 11.67
C ASN A 172 -10.68 -5.14 12.43
N PRO A 173 -11.98 -5.44 12.62
CA PRO A 173 -12.91 -4.47 13.18
C PRO A 173 -12.63 -4.15 14.66
N GLN A 174 -11.97 -5.05 15.40
CA GLN A 174 -11.59 -4.87 16.80
C GLN A 174 -10.26 -4.10 16.92
N THR A 175 -9.21 -4.58 16.26
CA THR A 175 -7.85 -4.01 16.39
C THR A 175 -7.58 -2.85 15.43
N LYS A 176 -8.41 -2.67 14.39
CA LYS A 176 -8.21 -1.69 13.31
C LYS A 176 -6.90 -1.83 12.55
N ARG A 177 -6.18 -2.94 12.75
CA ARG A 177 -5.00 -3.29 11.96
C ARG A 177 -5.44 -3.81 10.60
N VAL A 178 -4.66 -3.47 9.59
CA VAL A 178 -4.81 -3.97 8.22
C VAL A 178 -4.69 -5.49 8.22
N TYR A 179 -5.59 -6.18 7.53
CA TYR A 179 -5.45 -7.61 7.27
C TYR A 179 -4.32 -7.82 6.27
N LYS A 180 -3.36 -8.68 6.61
CA LYS A 180 -2.33 -9.09 5.66
C LYS A 180 -2.88 -10.15 4.72
N ILE A 181 -2.19 -10.37 3.61
CA ILE A 181 -2.42 -11.54 2.77
C ILE A 181 -1.88 -12.77 3.50
N ARG A 182 -2.79 -13.67 3.89
CA ARG A 182 -2.49 -14.91 4.60
C ARG A 182 -1.96 -15.99 3.66
N SER A 183 -2.51 -16.06 2.45
CA SER A 183 -2.14 -17.09 1.49
C SER A 183 -2.23 -16.62 0.04
N VAL A 184 -1.36 -17.20 -0.77
CA VAL A 184 -1.36 -17.09 -2.23
C VAL A 184 -1.58 -18.50 -2.79
N ALA A 185 -2.48 -18.63 -3.75
CA ALA A 185 -2.79 -19.89 -4.42
C ALA A 185 -2.85 -19.68 -5.94
N GLY A 186 -2.68 -20.77 -6.68
CA GLY A 186 -2.66 -20.76 -8.14
C GLY A 186 -1.35 -21.31 -8.68
N THR A 187 -1.19 -21.23 -9.99
CA THR A 187 -0.01 -21.79 -10.66
C THR A 187 0.45 -20.88 -11.77
N LEU A 188 1.76 -20.83 -11.98
CA LEU A 188 2.39 -20.17 -13.12
C LEU A 188 3.00 -21.24 -14.01
N THR A 189 2.80 -21.11 -15.32
CA THR A 189 3.57 -21.85 -16.31
C THR A 189 4.81 -21.03 -16.65
N LEU A 190 5.99 -21.55 -16.31
CA LEU A 190 7.29 -20.98 -16.68
C LEU A 190 7.81 -21.65 -17.96
N THR A 191 8.00 -20.86 -19.01
CA THR A 191 8.40 -21.34 -20.35
C THR A 191 9.62 -20.56 -20.86
N PRO A 192 10.68 -21.23 -21.35
CA PRO A 192 11.75 -20.59 -22.09
C PRO A 192 11.22 -19.74 -23.25
N ALA A 193 11.74 -18.52 -23.41
CA ALA A 193 11.23 -17.50 -24.30
C ALA A 193 12.33 -16.89 -25.21
N GLY A 194 13.41 -17.64 -25.43
CA GLY A 194 14.50 -17.25 -26.33
C GLY A 194 15.79 -16.88 -25.60
N THR A 195 16.82 -16.62 -26.39
CA THR A 195 18.18 -16.32 -25.93
C THR A 195 18.83 -15.26 -26.82
N ASN A 196 19.84 -14.59 -26.29
CA ASN A 196 20.76 -13.76 -27.06
C ASN A 196 22.21 -14.14 -26.72
N ALA A 197 23.18 -13.30 -27.11
CA ALA A 197 24.61 -13.57 -26.90
C ALA A 197 24.97 -13.83 -25.42
N THR A 198 24.36 -13.09 -24.50
CA THR A 198 24.76 -13.03 -23.08
C THR A 198 23.71 -13.58 -22.12
N HIS A 199 22.44 -13.59 -22.52
CA HIS A 199 21.30 -13.90 -21.66
C HIS A 199 20.34 -14.88 -22.31
N ARG A 200 19.55 -15.51 -21.45
CA ARG A 200 18.35 -16.26 -21.82
C ARG A 200 17.14 -15.73 -21.07
N TYR A 201 15.97 -15.93 -21.65
CA TYR A 201 14.73 -15.36 -21.18
C TYR A 201 13.69 -16.45 -20.96
N ALA A 202 12.87 -16.29 -19.94
CA ALA A 202 11.69 -17.11 -19.72
C ALA A 202 10.49 -16.24 -19.38
N VAL A 203 9.30 -16.73 -19.69
CA VAL A 203 8.04 -16.09 -19.32
C VAL A 203 7.32 -16.99 -18.33
N ALA A 204 6.92 -16.45 -17.18
CA ALA A 204 6.02 -17.11 -16.24
C ALA A 204 4.64 -16.48 -16.33
N SER A 205 3.59 -17.27 -16.59
CA SER A 205 2.23 -16.75 -16.73
C SER A 205 1.21 -17.66 -16.05
N GLY A 206 0.24 -17.08 -15.36
CA GLY A 206 -0.88 -17.83 -14.79
C GLY A 206 -1.81 -16.99 -13.93
N SER A 207 -2.80 -17.65 -13.33
CA SER A 207 -3.78 -17.01 -12.45
C SER A 207 -3.39 -17.22 -11.00
N ILE A 208 -3.42 -16.15 -10.21
CA ILE A 208 -3.17 -16.19 -8.79
C ILE A 208 -4.41 -15.69 -8.02
N ARG A 209 -4.59 -16.25 -6.83
CA ARG A 209 -5.63 -15.88 -5.87
C ARG A 209 -4.96 -15.53 -4.56
N LEU A 210 -5.32 -14.37 -4.02
CA LEU A 210 -4.84 -13.87 -2.74
C LEU A 210 -5.99 -13.91 -1.73
N THR A 211 -5.70 -14.39 -0.53
CA THR A 211 -6.66 -14.48 0.58
C THR A 211 -6.12 -13.72 1.76
N ASP A 212 -6.93 -12.83 2.34
CA ASP A 212 -6.53 -12.06 3.52
C ASP A 212 -6.74 -12.85 4.83
N GLU A 213 -6.25 -12.29 5.93
CA GLU A 213 -6.39 -12.86 7.28
C GLU A 213 -7.80 -12.72 7.87
N GLY A 214 -8.76 -12.14 7.13
CA GLY A 214 -10.14 -11.99 7.58
C GLY A 214 -10.84 -13.34 7.77
N ASP A 215 -11.72 -13.39 8.78
CA ASP A 215 -12.47 -14.60 9.13
C ASP A 215 -13.55 -14.97 8.10
N ASP A 216 -13.86 -14.05 7.17
CA ASP A 216 -14.85 -14.22 6.10
C ASP A 216 -14.26 -14.85 4.83
N ASN A 217 -13.00 -15.31 4.87
CA ASN A 217 -12.29 -15.93 3.76
C ASN A 217 -12.30 -15.07 2.49
N PHE A 218 -12.15 -13.74 2.69
CA PHE A 218 -12.11 -12.81 1.59
C PHE A 218 -10.94 -13.09 0.65
N ARG A 219 -11.24 -13.04 -0.64
CA ARG A 219 -10.30 -13.37 -1.70
C ARG A 219 -10.46 -12.45 -2.90
N PHE A 220 -9.37 -12.25 -3.61
CA PHE A 220 -9.32 -11.60 -4.91
C PHE A 220 -8.33 -12.33 -5.81
N GLU A 221 -8.49 -12.16 -7.11
CA GLU A 221 -7.72 -12.91 -8.10
C GLU A 221 -7.34 -12.03 -9.29
N GLY A 222 -6.33 -12.48 -10.01
CA GLY A 222 -5.83 -11.82 -11.20
C GLY A 222 -4.83 -12.68 -11.94
N ARG A 223 -4.45 -12.19 -13.11
CA ARG A 223 -3.41 -12.79 -13.95
C ARG A 223 -2.06 -12.19 -13.59
N LEU A 224 -1.06 -13.04 -13.44
CA LEU A 224 0.34 -12.66 -13.25
C LEU A 224 1.13 -13.06 -14.49
N ASP A 225 1.84 -12.10 -15.07
CA ASP A 225 2.74 -12.28 -16.20
C ASP A 225 4.13 -11.74 -15.84
N LEU A 226 5.15 -12.58 -15.92
CA LEU A 226 6.54 -12.28 -15.57
C LEU A 226 7.46 -12.55 -16.76
N VAL A 227 8.46 -11.70 -16.93
CA VAL A 227 9.62 -11.89 -17.79
C VAL A 227 10.84 -12.01 -16.89
N LEU A 228 11.56 -13.12 -17.04
CA LEU A 228 12.76 -13.43 -16.28
C LEU A 228 13.96 -13.46 -17.21
N THR A 229 15.05 -12.87 -16.75
CA THR A 229 16.34 -12.86 -17.44
C THR A 229 17.33 -13.67 -16.62
N TYR A 230 18.13 -14.47 -17.30
CA TYR A 230 19.18 -15.30 -16.71
C TYR A 230 20.48 -15.10 -17.50
N ASN A 231 21.61 -15.31 -16.85
CA ASN A 231 22.86 -15.52 -17.58
C ASN A 231 22.74 -16.79 -18.43
N ARG A 232 23.41 -16.80 -19.59
CA ARG A 232 23.30 -17.89 -20.57
C ARG A 232 23.54 -19.28 -19.97
N ASP A 233 24.52 -19.39 -19.08
CA ASP A 233 24.99 -20.66 -18.51
C ASP A 233 24.65 -20.81 -17.02
N ALA A 234 23.80 -19.94 -16.46
CA ALA A 234 23.49 -19.93 -15.02
C ALA A 234 21.98 -20.06 -14.78
N PRO A 235 21.52 -20.89 -13.83
CA PRO A 235 20.10 -21.03 -13.55
C PRO A 235 19.48 -19.88 -12.75
N GLU A 236 20.30 -19.00 -12.18
CA GLU A 236 19.87 -17.91 -11.30
C GLU A 236 19.22 -16.76 -12.09
N VAL A 237 18.13 -16.23 -11.53
CA VAL A 237 17.45 -15.05 -12.05
C VAL A 237 18.35 -13.83 -11.85
N VAL A 238 18.70 -13.16 -12.96
CA VAL A 238 19.44 -11.89 -12.97
C VAL A 238 18.48 -10.71 -12.80
N SER A 239 17.35 -10.75 -13.49
CA SER A 239 16.32 -9.71 -13.38
C SER A 239 14.93 -10.30 -13.62
N LEU A 240 13.93 -9.67 -13.00
CA LEU A 240 12.52 -9.97 -13.15
C LEU A 240 11.77 -8.68 -13.42
N ARG A 241 10.86 -8.72 -14.40
CA ARG A 241 9.84 -7.70 -14.61
C ARG A 241 8.50 -8.39 -14.76
N GLY A 242 7.44 -7.78 -14.26
CA GLY A 242 6.13 -8.40 -14.41
C GLY A 242 4.98 -7.48 -14.08
N VAL A 243 3.79 -7.97 -14.41
CA VAL A 243 2.52 -7.30 -14.16
C VAL A 243 1.54 -8.29 -13.55
N PHE A 244 0.81 -7.84 -12.54
CA PHE A 244 -0.40 -8.46 -12.07
C PHE A 244 -1.58 -7.59 -12.46
N ASP A 245 -2.56 -8.19 -13.14
CA ASP A 245 -3.84 -7.59 -13.50
C ASP A 245 -4.96 -8.36 -12.81
N GLY A 246 -5.56 -7.75 -11.79
CA GLY A 246 -6.57 -8.40 -10.98
C GLY A 246 -7.77 -7.53 -10.67
N ILE A 247 -8.72 -8.15 -9.97
CA ILE A 247 -9.98 -7.52 -9.57
C ILE A 247 -10.13 -7.63 -8.05
N TYR A 248 -10.19 -6.47 -7.39
CA TYR A 248 -10.44 -6.35 -5.97
C TYR A 248 -11.94 -6.11 -5.70
N PRO A 249 -12.67 -7.06 -5.06
CA PRO A 249 -14.07 -6.88 -4.74
C PRO A 249 -14.23 -6.00 -3.49
N ARG A 250 -14.93 -4.87 -3.63
CA ARG A 250 -15.24 -3.96 -2.53
C ARG A 250 -16.74 -3.89 -2.28
N VAL A 251 -17.16 -4.34 -1.11
CA VAL A 251 -18.55 -4.19 -0.65
C VAL A 251 -18.82 -2.75 -0.24
N GLU A 252 -19.77 -2.09 -0.90
CA GLU A 252 -20.27 -0.79 -0.50
C GLU A 252 -21.25 -0.95 0.67
N ARG A 253 -20.87 -0.47 1.86
CA ARG A 253 -21.72 -0.58 3.06
C ARG A 253 -23.11 0.03 2.92
N ARG A 254 -23.26 1.11 2.13
CA ARG A 254 -24.53 1.82 1.96
C ARG A 254 -25.52 1.08 1.07
N THR A 255 -25.03 0.40 0.03
CA THR A 255 -25.87 -0.22 -0.99
C THR A 255 -25.88 -1.75 -0.88
N GLY A 256 -24.95 -2.33 -0.11
CA GLY A 256 -24.72 -3.77 -0.05
C GLY A 256 -24.12 -4.35 -1.33
N ARG A 257 -23.87 -3.52 -2.36
CA ARG A 257 -23.37 -3.99 -3.66
C ARG A 257 -21.85 -4.14 -3.63
N THR A 258 -21.37 -5.20 -4.25
CA THR A 258 -19.93 -5.40 -4.48
C THR A 258 -19.52 -4.71 -5.77
N ARG A 259 -18.55 -3.80 -5.66
CA ARG A 259 -17.85 -3.21 -6.79
C ARG A 259 -16.63 -4.06 -7.12
N GLN A 260 -16.38 -4.25 -8.40
CA GLN A 260 -15.18 -4.90 -8.91
C GLN A 260 -14.20 -3.81 -9.32
N LEU A 261 -13.12 -3.64 -8.55
CA LEU A 261 -12.14 -2.57 -8.76
C LEU A 261 -10.89 -3.17 -9.42
N PRO A 262 -10.46 -2.67 -10.59
CA PRO A 262 -9.19 -3.09 -11.17
C PRO A 262 -8.04 -2.77 -10.22
N LEU A 263 -7.27 -3.81 -9.87
CA LEU A 263 -6.08 -3.73 -9.05
C LEU A 263 -4.91 -4.19 -9.91
N GLN A 264 -3.92 -3.31 -10.06
CA GLN A 264 -2.73 -3.62 -10.83
C GLN A 264 -1.48 -3.52 -9.97
N ALA A 265 -0.56 -4.44 -10.18
CA ALA A 265 0.77 -4.36 -9.60
C ALA A 265 1.84 -4.54 -10.67
N VAL A 266 2.92 -3.77 -10.58
CA VAL A 266 4.13 -3.95 -11.38
C VAL A 266 5.24 -4.46 -10.48
N PHE A 267 5.97 -5.45 -10.96
CA PHE A 267 7.10 -6.07 -10.26
C PHE A 267 8.39 -5.76 -11.01
N GLU A 268 9.42 -5.38 -10.27
CA GLU A 268 10.74 -5.13 -10.82
C GLU A 268 11.83 -5.54 -9.82
N SER A 269 12.75 -6.41 -10.24
CA SER A 269 14.03 -6.57 -9.56
C SER A 269 15.13 -5.78 -10.27
N ARG A 270 16.10 -5.30 -9.49
CA ARG A 270 17.29 -4.67 -10.07
C ARG A 270 18.25 -5.77 -10.56
N PRO A 271 18.87 -5.61 -11.74
CA PRO A 271 19.99 -6.45 -12.13
C PRO A 271 21.09 -6.39 -11.06
N GLN A 272 21.75 -7.53 -10.82
CA GLN A 272 23.00 -7.58 -10.04
C GLN A 272 24.17 -7.04 -10.86
#